data_AF-A0A1H6CYQ0-F1
#
_entry.id   AF-A0A1H6CYQ0-F1
#
_cell.length_a   1.000
_cell.length_b   1.000
_cell.length_c   1.000
_cell.angle_alpha   90.00
_cell.angle_beta   90.00
_cell.angle_gamma   90.00
#
_symmetry.space_group_name_H-M   'P 1'
#
loop_
_entity.id
_entity.type
_entity.pdbx_description
1 polymer ?
#
loop_
_entity_poly.entity_id
_entity_poly.type
_entity_poly.pdbx_seq_one_letter_code
_entity_poly.pdbx_strand_id
1 'polypeptide(L)'
;MALRPRLIRPVLALCTALAATATVLTPAAHADTYRTATSSGWGPNWSAGAANAEANARAELNRQAAQAGEVCPNVTTSSTHVYTAPDGSAYVFQGTASGTCVPQPPAPTYPVPRTETRQAGGATSSAAIQAGHQAARAAILAVGVSCTGWTTTSNLVWAAPGSVWYIYDVTVSANCTN
;
A
#
# COMPACT_ATOMS: atom_id res chain seq x y z
N MET A 1 58.06 -9.32 39.21
CA MET A 1 59.31 -9.52 38.45
C MET A 1 59.07 -10.64 37.44
N ALA A 2 59.62 -10.54 36.22
CA ALA A 2 59.38 -11.33 34.98
C ALA A 2 58.13 -10.90 34.17
N LEU A 3 58.24 -9.99 33.19
CA LEU A 3 58.75 -10.02 31.79
C LEU A 3 57.70 -10.45 30.74
N ARG A 4 57.39 -9.51 29.83
CA ARG A 4 56.58 -9.66 28.60
C ARG A 4 57.39 -10.33 27.48
N PRO A 5 56.71 -10.89 26.46
CA PRO A 5 56.77 -10.27 25.12
C PRO A 5 55.38 -10.26 24.45
N ARG A 6 54.79 -9.11 24.09
CA ARG A 6 54.89 -8.40 22.79
C ARG A 6 54.84 -9.33 21.56
N LEU A 7 53.67 -9.41 20.93
CA LEU A 7 53.53 -9.61 19.49
C LEU A 7 52.58 -8.54 18.93
N ILE A 8 53.20 -7.65 18.17
CA ILE A 8 52.60 -6.57 17.39
C ILE A 8 52.10 -7.20 16.08
N ARG A 9 50.83 -7.01 15.74
CA ARG A 9 50.30 -7.30 14.39
C ARG A 9 49.76 -6.01 13.79
N PRO A 10 50.40 -5.45 12.76
CA PRO A 10 49.91 -4.30 12.01
C PRO A 10 49.24 -4.79 10.74
N VAL A 11 47.94 -4.56 10.55
CA VAL A 11 47.34 -4.62 9.20
C VAL A 11 46.21 -3.59 9.07
N LEU A 12 46.56 -2.55 8.32
CA LEU A 12 45.74 -1.73 7.41
C LEU A 12 44.30 -1.37 7.83
N ALA A 13 44.14 -0.10 8.16
CA ALA A 13 42.90 0.65 7.98
C ALA A 13 42.55 0.70 6.48
N LEU A 14 41.48 -0.01 6.08
CA LEU A 14 40.87 0.12 4.77
C LEU A 14 39.76 1.18 4.87
N CYS A 15 40.09 2.42 4.49
CA CYS A 15 39.10 3.47 4.22
C CYS A 15 38.27 3.08 2.98
N THR A 16 37.12 2.44 3.19
CA THR A 16 36.13 2.27 2.12
C THR A 16 35.33 3.56 1.96
N ALA A 17 35.67 4.31 0.91
CA ALA A 17 34.84 5.39 0.40
C ALA A 17 33.48 4.80 -0.02
N LEU A 18 32.42 5.19 0.70
CA LEU A 18 31.05 4.88 0.32
C LEU A 18 30.68 5.75 -0.89
N ALA A 19 31.00 5.27 -2.09
CA ALA A 19 30.51 5.88 -3.31
C ALA A 19 28.98 5.67 -3.35
N ALA A 20 28.23 6.76 -3.15
CA ALA A 20 26.81 6.80 -3.42
C ALA A 20 26.60 6.64 -4.93
N THR A 21 26.49 5.39 -5.40
CA THR A 21 25.94 5.11 -6.71
C THR A 21 24.47 5.46 -6.65
N ALA A 22 24.13 6.62 -7.18
CA ALA A 22 22.78 6.94 -7.59
C ALA A 22 22.34 5.86 -8.58
N THR A 23 21.63 4.85 -8.10
CA THR A 23 20.85 3.95 -8.94
C THR A 23 19.82 4.82 -9.61
N VAL A 24 20.11 5.17 -10.87
CA VAL A 24 19.12 5.63 -11.82
C VAL A 24 18.08 4.52 -11.84
N LEU A 25 16.92 4.78 -11.21
CA LEU A 25 15.74 3.95 -11.32
C LEU A 25 15.29 4.04 -12.78
N THR A 26 15.91 3.25 -13.65
CA THR A 26 15.30 2.92 -14.92
C THR A 26 13.96 2.26 -14.58
N PRO A 27 12.82 2.77 -15.08
CA PRO A 27 11.58 2.02 -14.96
C PRO A 27 11.87 0.65 -15.56
N ALA A 28 11.67 -0.41 -14.77
CA ALA A 28 11.71 -1.75 -15.31
C ALA A 28 10.76 -1.74 -16.50
N ALA A 29 11.27 -2.01 -17.70
CA ALA A 29 10.42 -2.38 -18.81
C ALA A 29 9.64 -3.61 -18.29
N HIS A 30 8.37 -3.41 -17.94
CA HIS A 30 7.57 -4.43 -17.28
C HIS A 30 7.35 -5.54 -18.29
N ALA A 31 8.15 -6.59 -18.19
CA ALA A 31 7.98 -7.77 -18.98
C ALA A 31 6.77 -8.53 -18.44
N ASP A 32 5.73 -8.60 -19.28
CA ASP A 32 4.71 -9.63 -19.25
C ASP A 32 5.30 -10.96 -18.74
N THR A 33 4.86 -11.39 -17.55
CA THR A 33 5.40 -12.59 -16.89
C THR A 33 4.47 -13.75 -17.12
N TYR A 34 4.94 -14.76 -17.85
CA TYR A 34 4.16 -15.99 -18.03
C TYR A 34 4.22 -16.84 -16.76
N ARG A 35 3.06 -17.17 -16.20
CA ARG A 35 2.92 -18.00 -15.00
C ARG A 35 2.07 -19.22 -15.28
N THR A 36 2.34 -20.27 -14.51
CA THR A 36 1.57 -21.50 -14.53
C THR A 36 1.38 -22.02 -13.10
N ALA A 37 0.19 -22.54 -12.82
CA ALA A 37 -0.16 -23.13 -11.55
C ALA A 37 -0.94 -24.42 -11.79
N THR A 38 -0.74 -25.39 -10.91
CA THR A 38 -1.51 -26.63 -10.91
C THR A 38 -2.22 -26.79 -9.58
N SER A 39 -3.41 -27.38 -9.61
CA SER A 39 -4.15 -27.72 -8.40
C SER A 39 -5.06 -28.91 -8.65
N SER A 40 -5.46 -29.61 -7.59
CA SER A 40 -6.42 -30.71 -7.70
C SER A 40 -7.83 -30.22 -7.39
N GLY A 41 -8.82 -30.90 -7.97
CA GLY A 41 -10.22 -30.70 -7.65
C GLY A 41 -10.97 -32.01 -7.77
N TRP A 42 -12.07 -32.12 -7.03
CA TRP A 42 -12.93 -33.29 -7.04
C TRP A 42 -14.38 -32.86 -7.17
N GLY A 43 -15.23 -33.75 -7.69
CA GLY A 43 -16.66 -33.50 -7.78
C GLY A 43 -17.48 -34.78 -7.87
N PRO A 44 -18.80 -34.71 -7.61
CA PRO A 44 -19.70 -35.88 -7.62
C PRO A 44 -19.96 -36.44 -9.03
N ASN A 45 -19.52 -35.73 -10.06
CA ASN A 45 -19.59 -36.16 -11.44
C ASN A 45 -18.37 -35.62 -12.21
N TRP A 46 -18.17 -36.14 -13.42
CA TRP A 46 -17.03 -35.83 -14.27
C TRP A 46 -16.84 -34.32 -14.50
N SER A 47 -17.88 -33.61 -14.91
CA SER A 47 -17.80 -32.18 -15.22
C SER A 47 -17.53 -31.33 -13.98
N ALA A 48 -18.13 -31.67 -12.83
CA ALA A 48 -17.89 -30.99 -11.57
C ALA A 48 -16.44 -31.15 -11.09
N GLY A 49 -15.87 -32.36 -11.20
CA GLY A 49 -14.48 -32.60 -10.85
C GLY A 49 -13.50 -31.79 -11.71
N ALA A 50 -13.71 -31.80 -13.03
CA ALA A 50 -12.90 -31.04 -13.99
C ALA A 50 -12.99 -29.53 -13.72
N ALA A 51 -14.20 -28.99 -13.59
CA ALA A 51 -14.43 -27.57 -13.31
C ALA A 51 -13.81 -27.12 -11.98
N ASN A 52 -13.94 -27.93 -10.92
CA ASN A 52 -13.35 -27.64 -9.62
C ASN A 52 -11.81 -27.62 -9.69
N ALA A 53 -11.21 -28.55 -10.44
CA ALA A 53 -9.76 -28.58 -10.60
C ALA A 53 -9.23 -27.36 -11.39
N GLU A 54 -9.93 -26.96 -12.45
CA GLU A 54 -9.60 -25.75 -13.22
C GLU A 54 -9.77 -24.47 -12.41
N ALA A 55 -10.86 -24.36 -11.63
CA ALA A 55 -11.09 -23.23 -10.74
C ALA A 55 -10.02 -23.13 -9.65
N ASN A 56 -9.65 -24.25 -9.03
CA ASN A 56 -8.59 -24.29 -8.02
C ASN A 56 -7.23 -23.91 -8.62
N ALA A 57 -6.91 -24.38 -9.83
CA ALA A 57 -5.68 -24.02 -10.52
C ALA A 57 -5.65 -22.52 -10.87
N ARG A 58 -6.80 -21.96 -11.30
CA ARG A 58 -6.95 -20.51 -11.56
C ARG A 58 -6.78 -19.69 -10.29
N ALA A 59 -7.36 -20.13 -9.18
CA ALA A 59 -7.22 -19.46 -7.89
C ALA A 59 -5.75 -19.46 -7.42
N GLU A 60 -5.06 -20.58 -7.59
CA GLU A 60 -3.63 -20.69 -7.26
C GLU A 60 -2.76 -19.79 -8.14
N LEU A 61 -3.02 -19.72 -9.45
CA LEU A 61 -2.34 -18.79 -10.35
C LEU A 61 -2.53 -17.34 -9.90
N ASN A 62 -3.77 -16.95 -9.58
CA ASN A 62 -4.07 -15.59 -9.11
C ASN A 62 -3.42 -15.29 -7.76
N ARG A 63 -3.32 -16.28 -6.86
CA ARG A 63 -2.62 -16.14 -5.58
C ARG A 63 -1.13 -15.86 -5.80
N GLN A 64 -0.49 -16.59 -6.71
CA GLN A 64 0.93 -16.37 -7.04
C GLN A 64 1.16 -15.01 -7.71
N ALA A 65 0.28 -14.60 -8.61
CA ALA A 65 0.33 -13.28 -9.25
C ALA A 65 0.16 -12.15 -8.22
N ALA A 66 -0.81 -12.27 -7.32
CA ALA A 66 -1.04 -11.28 -6.26
C ALA A 66 0.17 -11.14 -5.32
N GLN A 67 0.85 -12.24 -5.00
CA GLN A 67 2.10 -12.20 -4.21
C GLN A 67 3.23 -11.45 -4.91
N ALA A 68 3.19 -11.37 -6.24
CA ALA A 68 4.13 -10.59 -7.06
C ALA A 68 3.63 -9.17 -7.40
N GLY A 69 2.43 -8.77 -6.94
CA GLY A 69 1.83 -7.50 -7.31
C GLY A 69 1.32 -7.45 -8.76
N GLU A 70 0.97 -8.60 -9.32
CA GLU A 70 0.54 -8.78 -10.71
C GLU A 70 -0.92 -9.26 -10.80
N VAL A 71 -1.51 -9.08 -11.99
CA VAL A 71 -2.80 -9.66 -12.39
C VAL A 71 -2.63 -10.41 -13.71
N CYS A 72 -3.30 -11.54 -13.87
CA CYS A 72 -3.27 -12.35 -15.10
C CYS A 72 -4.60 -12.21 -15.86
N PRO A 73 -4.72 -11.25 -16.81
CA PRO A 73 -5.98 -10.97 -17.51
C PRO A 73 -6.41 -12.11 -18.43
N ASN A 74 -5.44 -12.74 -19.09
CA ASN A 74 -5.67 -13.82 -20.06
C ASN A 74 -5.07 -15.10 -19.51
N VAL A 75 -5.92 -16.02 -19.05
CA VAL A 75 -5.50 -17.30 -18.50
C VAL A 75 -6.31 -18.41 -19.11
N THR A 76 -5.60 -19.42 -19.58
CA THR A 76 -6.13 -20.67 -20.10
C THR A 76 -6.07 -21.73 -19.02
N THR A 77 -7.18 -22.45 -18.83
CA THR A 77 -7.26 -23.59 -17.92
C THR A 77 -7.38 -24.89 -18.70
N SER A 78 -6.87 -25.97 -18.13
CA SER A 78 -7.08 -27.33 -18.59
C SER A 78 -7.16 -28.26 -17.39
N SER A 79 -7.80 -29.41 -17.56
CA SER A 79 -7.87 -30.45 -16.54
C SER A 79 -7.52 -31.82 -17.12
N THR A 80 -6.92 -32.67 -16.29
CA THR A 80 -6.62 -34.06 -16.60
C THR A 80 -7.25 -34.94 -15.53
N HIS A 81 -7.99 -35.97 -15.93
CA HIS A 81 -8.56 -36.94 -14.99
C HIS A 81 -7.45 -37.72 -14.30
N VAL A 82 -7.54 -37.84 -12.99
CA VAL A 82 -6.55 -38.53 -12.16
C VAL A 82 -7.13 -39.83 -11.63
N TYR A 83 -8.37 -39.78 -11.13
CA TYR A 83 -8.93 -40.88 -10.38
C TYR A 83 -10.45 -40.80 -10.31
N THR A 84 -11.11 -41.96 -10.34
CA THR A 84 -12.54 -42.10 -10.01
C THR A 84 -12.66 -43.00 -8.79
N ALA A 85 -13.42 -42.56 -7.79
CA ALA A 85 -13.69 -43.36 -6.61
C ALA A 85 -14.38 -44.69 -7.01
N PRO A 86 -14.10 -45.81 -6.34
CA PRO A 86 -14.52 -47.14 -6.81
C PRO A 86 -16.04 -47.33 -6.69
N ASP A 87 -16.68 -46.57 -5.81
CA ASP A 87 -18.12 -46.45 -5.61
C ASP A 87 -18.79 -45.46 -6.59
N GLY A 88 -18.01 -44.82 -7.46
CA GLY A 88 -18.47 -43.81 -8.41
C GLY A 88 -18.89 -42.48 -7.78
N SER A 89 -18.62 -42.27 -6.48
CA SER A 89 -19.11 -41.09 -5.73
C SER A 89 -18.31 -39.82 -6.00
N ALA A 90 -17.09 -39.94 -6.52
CA ALA A 90 -16.20 -38.82 -6.78
C ALA A 90 -15.30 -39.02 -8.01
N TYR A 91 -15.06 -37.92 -8.71
CA TYR A 91 -14.12 -37.82 -9.83
C TYR A 91 -13.09 -36.75 -9.50
N VAL A 92 -11.81 -37.13 -9.50
CA VAL A 92 -10.68 -36.27 -9.15
C VAL A 92 -9.92 -35.91 -10.41
N PHE A 93 -9.63 -34.63 -10.56
CA PHE A 93 -8.88 -34.06 -11.67
C PHE A 93 -7.72 -33.21 -11.16
N GLN A 94 -6.69 -33.10 -11.99
CA GLN A 94 -5.62 -32.13 -11.83
C GLN A 94 -5.82 -31.03 -12.87
N GLY A 95 -6.04 -29.81 -12.39
CA GLY A 95 -6.17 -28.61 -13.19
C GLY A 95 -4.81 -27.94 -13.36
N THR A 96 -4.61 -27.33 -14.53
CA THR A 96 -3.50 -26.43 -14.83
C THR A 96 -4.08 -25.11 -15.31
N ALA A 97 -3.59 -23.99 -14.78
CA ALA A 97 -3.93 -22.66 -15.23
C ALA A 97 -2.65 -21.94 -15.63
N SER A 98 -2.62 -21.36 -16.83
CA SER A 98 -1.45 -20.64 -17.32
C SER A 98 -1.86 -19.37 -18.06
N GLY A 99 -1.04 -18.33 -17.97
CA GLY A 99 -1.34 -17.06 -18.59
C GLY A 99 -0.24 -16.04 -18.43
N THR A 100 -0.36 -14.98 -19.21
CA THR A 100 0.54 -13.83 -19.11
C THR A 100 0.01 -12.88 -18.04
N CYS A 101 0.85 -12.54 -17.07
CA CYS A 101 0.55 -11.67 -15.95
C CYS A 101 1.29 -10.35 -16.11
N VAL A 102 0.60 -9.27 -15.76
CA VAL A 102 1.11 -7.91 -15.86
C VAL A 102 1.06 -7.26 -14.47
N PRO A 103 1.95 -6.31 -14.16
CA PRO A 103 1.86 -5.56 -12.92
C PRO A 103 0.47 -4.97 -12.74
N GLN A 104 -0.08 -5.11 -11.53
CA GLN A 104 -1.34 -4.47 -11.19
C GLN A 104 -1.11 -2.96 -11.12
N PRO A 105 -1.84 -2.15 -11.91
CA PRO A 105 -1.77 -0.70 -11.77
C PRO A 105 -2.13 -0.29 -10.33
N PRO A 106 -1.46 0.71 -9.75
CA PRO A 106 -1.89 1.26 -8.47
C PRO A 106 -3.34 1.75 -8.57
N ALA A 107 -4.08 1.62 -7.46
CA ALA A 107 -5.45 2.10 -7.39
C ALA A 107 -5.50 3.60 -7.73
N PRO A 108 -6.55 4.08 -8.44
CA PRO A 108 -6.66 5.48 -8.80
C PRO A 108 -6.83 6.33 -7.54
N THR A 109 -5.91 7.27 -7.33
CA THR A 109 -6.04 8.29 -6.29
C THR A 109 -6.78 9.50 -6.86
N TYR A 110 -7.87 9.92 -6.21
CA TYR A 110 -8.59 11.14 -6.56
C TYR A 110 -8.57 12.14 -5.39
N PRO A 111 -8.53 13.45 -5.68
CA PRO A 111 -8.60 14.47 -4.64
C PRO A 111 -10.00 14.52 -4.03
N VAL A 112 -10.06 14.36 -2.70
CA VAL A 112 -11.26 14.52 -1.88
C VAL A 112 -11.18 15.84 -1.13
N PRO A 113 -12.07 16.81 -1.41
CA PRO A 113 -12.13 18.05 -0.65
C PRO A 113 -12.51 17.77 0.81
N ARG A 114 -11.76 18.35 1.74
CA ARG A 114 -12.08 18.34 3.18
C ARG A 114 -12.03 19.74 3.74
N THR A 115 -12.97 20.02 4.63
CA THR A 115 -13.10 21.31 5.30
C THR A 115 -13.38 21.07 6.76
N GLU A 116 -12.71 21.83 7.63
CA GLU A 116 -12.91 21.78 9.07
C GLU A 116 -12.92 23.20 9.64
N THR A 117 -13.84 23.48 10.55
CA THR A 117 -13.89 24.74 11.30
C THR A 117 -13.57 24.49 12.77
N ARG A 118 -12.64 25.27 13.33
CA ARG A 118 -12.32 25.25 14.76
C ARG A 118 -12.34 26.65 15.34
N GLN A 119 -13.00 26.77 16.49
CA GLN A 119 -12.97 27.99 17.28
C GLN A 119 -11.70 28.00 18.15
N ALA A 120 -11.00 29.11 18.20
CA ALA A 120 -9.85 29.29 19.07
C ALA A 120 -9.73 30.72 19.60
N GLY A 121 -9.14 30.84 20.79
CA GLY A 121 -8.91 32.11 21.46
C GLY A 121 -7.42 32.48 21.55
N GLY A 122 -7.12 33.77 21.67
CA GLY A 122 -5.77 34.26 21.87
C GLY A 122 -5.71 35.70 22.34
N ALA A 123 -4.58 36.07 22.95
CA ALA A 123 -4.33 37.45 23.43
C ALA A 123 -4.22 38.47 22.28
N THR A 124 -3.99 38.01 21.05
CA THR A 124 -4.07 38.80 19.82
C THR A 124 -4.94 38.09 18.79
N SER A 125 -5.46 38.84 17.82
CA SER A 125 -6.20 38.27 16.69
C SER A 125 -5.37 37.24 15.92
N SER A 126 -4.09 37.54 15.65
CA SER A 126 -3.17 36.63 14.97
C SER A 126 -2.95 35.33 15.75
N ALA A 127 -2.82 35.38 17.08
CA ALA A 127 -2.66 34.21 17.92
C ALA A 127 -3.92 33.33 17.90
N ALA A 128 -5.11 33.94 18.01
CA ALA A 128 -6.39 33.23 17.93
C ALA A 128 -6.57 32.53 16.57
N ILE A 129 -6.26 33.22 15.46
CA ILE A 129 -6.35 32.65 14.11
C ILE A 129 -5.34 31.50 13.93
N GLN A 130 -4.10 31.66 14.39
CA GLN A 130 -3.08 30.61 14.28
C GLN A 130 -3.44 29.36 15.09
N ALA A 131 -3.97 29.53 16.30
CA ALA A 131 -4.42 28.43 17.14
C ALA A 131 -5.58 27.66 16.46
N GLY A 132 -6.57 28.37 15.90
CA GLY A 132 -7.69 27.77 15.18
C GLY A 132 -7.24 27.03 13.92
N HIS A 133 -6.33 27.65 13.15
CA HIS A 133 -5.73 27.04 11.97
C HIS A 133 -4.99 25.72 12.30
N GLN A 134 -4.17 25.71 13.36
CA GLN A 134 -3.45 24.50 13.78
C GLN A 134 -4.42 23.39 14.19
N ALA A 135 -5.45 23.72 14.97
CA ALA A 135 -6.46 22.75 15.40
C ALA A 135 -7.27 22.18 14.22
N ALA A 136 -7.70 23.04 13.28
CA ALA A 136 -8.45 22.61 12.10
C ALA A 136 -7.60 21.75 11.16
N ARG A 137 -6.32 22.09 10.97
CA ARG A 137 -5.38 21.26 10.19
C ARG A 137 -5.13 19.90 10.84
N ALA A 138 -4.94 19.86 12.16
CA ALA A 138 -4.75 18.61 12.87
C ALA A 138 -5.97 17.69 12.71
N ALA A 139 -7.18 18.24 12.75
CA ALA A 139 -8.41 17.49 12.53
C ALA A 139 -8.56 16.95 11.09
N ILE A 140 -8.20 17.73 10.06
CA ILE A 140 -8.18 17.25 8.67
C ILE A 140 -7.15 16.12 8.49
N LEU A 141 -5.95 16.27 9.08
CA LEU A 141 -4.87 15.28 8.99
C LEU A 141 -5.10 14.04 9.85
N ALA A 142 -6.03 14.08 10.82
CA ALA A 142 -6.34 12.93 11.68
C ALA A 142 -6.86 11.71 10.90
N VAL A 143 -7.27 11.88 9.64
CA VAL A 143 -7.72 10.77 8.78
C VAL A 143 -6.57 10.03 8.09
N GLY A 144 -5.32 10.45 8.31
CA GLY A 144 -4.13 9.69 7.88
C GLY A 144 -3.83 9.77 6.38
N VAL A 145 -4.45 10.73 5.68
CA VAL A 145 -4.26 10.95 4.23
C VAL A 145 -3.43 12.20 3.96
N SER A 146 -2.72 12.23 2.82
CA SER A 146 -1.95 13.40 2.41
C SER A 146 -2.88 14.47 1.83
N CYS A 147 -2.71 15.73 2.25
CA CYS A 147 -3.54 16.84 1.76
C CYS A 147 -2.70 18.03 1.29
N THR A 148 -3.18 18.70 0.25
CA THR A 148 -2.52 19.85 -0.40
C THR A 148 -3.55 20.95 -0.70
N GLY A 149 -3.08 22.10 -1.20
CA GLY A 149 -3.97 23.22 -1.56
C GLY A 149 -4.69 23.83 -0.36
N TRP A 150 -3.98 23.95 0.76
CA TRP A 150 -4.53 24.46 2.01
C TRP A 150 -4.99 25.91 1.85
N THR A 151 -6.25 26.17 2.19
CA THR A 151 -6.83 27.51 2.29
C THR A 151 -7.39 27.72 3.68
N THR A 152 -7.41 28.97 4.12
CA THR A 152 -7.85 29.33 5.47
C THR A 152 -8.66 30.60 5.44
N THR A 153 -9.82 30.55 6.08
CA THR A 153 -10.70 31.70 6.29
C THR A 153 -10.95 31.85 7.78
N SER A 154 -10.96 33.08 8.28
CA SER A 154 -11.17 33.36 9.69
C SER A 154 -12.26 34.40 9.88
N ASN A 155 -13.18 34.16 10.81
CA ASN A 155 -14.22 35.09 11.21
C ASN A 155 -14.07 35.44 12.69
N LEU A 156 -14.08 36.73 13.02
CA LEU A 156 -14.07 37.18 14.40
C LEU A 156 -15.43 36.81 15.03
N VAL A 157 -15.40 36.01 16.09
CA VAL A 157 -16.58 35.64 16.86
C VAL A 157 -16.80 36.67 17.96
N TRP A 158 -15.73 37.01 18.68
CA TRP A 158 -15.79 37.92 19.81
C TRP A 158 -14.43 38.53 20.15
N ALA A 159 -14.44 39.75 20.67
CA ALA A 159 -13.28 40.42 21.26
C ALA A 159 -13.64 40.95 22.64
N ALA A 160 -12.76 40.69 23.62
CA ALA A 160 -12.92 41.20 24.97
C ALA A 160 -12.83 42.72 25.01
N PRO A 161 -13.53 43.38 25.95
CA PRO A 161 -13.36 44.81 26.20
C PRO A 161 -11.89 45.15 26.44
N GLY A 162 -11.40 46.22 25.80
CA GLY A 162 -9.99 46.59 25.86
C GLY A 162 -9.05 45.72 25.02
N SER A 163 -9.57 44.86 24.12
CA SER A 163 -8.78 44.09 23.15
C SER A 163 -7.77 43.12 23.78
N VAL A 164 -8.04 42.65 25.00
CA VAL A 164 -7.15 41.76 25.76
C VAL A 164 -7.28 40.28 25.36
N TRP A 165 -8.32 39.92 24.62
CA TRP A 165 -8.58 38.56 24.15
C TRP A 165 -9.47 38.57 22.90
N TYR A 166 -9.21 37.65 21.99
CA TYR A 166 -9.94 37.47 20.74
C TYR A 166 -10.35 36.02 20.58
N ILE A 167 -11.53 35.78 20.02
CA ILE A 167 -12.03 34.46 19.64
C ILE A 167 -12.37 34.50 18.15
N TYR A 168 -11.82 33.54 17.41
CA TYR A 168 -12.04 33.39 15.98
C TYR A 168 -12.56 31.99 15.67
N ASP A 169 -13.48 31.92 14.72
CA ASP A 169 -13.78 30.70 13.97
C ASP A 169 -12.83 30.65 12.78
N VAL A 170 -12.04 29.58 12.71
CA VAL A 170 -11.08 29.38 11.64
C VAL A 170 -11.47 28.14 10.85
N THR A 171 -11.85 28.35 9.60
CA THR A 171 -12.16 27.29 8.64
C THR A 171 -10.93 27.04 7.79
N VAL A 172 -10.52 25.77 7.73
CA VAL A 172 -9.43 25.31 6.86
C VAL A 172 -10.00 24.33 5.85
N SER A 173 -9.62 24.48 4.58
CA SER A 173 -9.98 23.54 3.52
C SER A 173 -8.72 23.01 2.83
N ALA A 174 -8.76 21.76 2.37
CA ALA A 174 -7.68 21.14 1.60
C ALA A 174 -8.23 20.02 0.70
N ASN A 175 -7.45 19.65 -0.32
CA ASN A 175 -7.71 18.47 -1.13
C ASN A 175 -6.82 17.33 -0.63
N CYS A 176 -7.44 16.25 -0.17
CA CYS A 176 -6.78 15.07 0.38
C CYS A 176 -6.80 13.89 -0.59
N THR A 177 -5.81 13.01 -0.51
CA THR A 177 -5.85 11.71 -1.20
C THR A 177 -6.91 10.80 -0.56
N ASN A 178 -7.49 9.90 -1.38
CA ASN A 178 -8.33 8.80 -0.89
C ASN A 178 -7.47 7.55 -0.67
#